data_AF-A0A0M8TLM4-F1
#
_entry.id   AF-A0A0M8TLM4-F1
#
_cell.length_a   1.000
_cell.length_b   1.000
_cell.length_c   1.000
_cell.angle_alpha   90.00
_cell.angle_beta   90.00
_cell.angle_gamma   90.00
#
_symmetry.space_group_name_H-M   'P 1'
#
loop_
_entity.id
_entity.type
_entity.pdbx_description
1 polymer ?
#
loop_
_entity_poly.entity_id
_entity_poly.type
_entity_poly.pdbx_seq_one_letter_code
_entity_poly.pdbx_strand_id
1 'polypeptide(L)'
;MIHSRRTSPGPEEDPIRTLRFGVNYTPRRGWFHSWHDFDAVHAREDLDQIAGLGLDHVRVFHLWPLLQPNRTLIRTAAVDQLVRLVDLAAEAGLDVLVDGVQGHLSSFDFYPEWTRSWHHRNVFTDPGTIEAQAELLRTLGGALAGRPNLIGLQLGNELNNLVEHNPVTVQEVDHYLDTLLAAARAGVRPGHLVTHSAYDAAWYGDGHPFTPEASAHKGDLTTVHPWVFSGDCARRYGAGSPQVHHLAEYGTELATAYAEDPARPVWVQETGAPEPHIPAADAPEFARATVRNAAECANLWGVTWWCSHDVDRSLADYPELEYTLGLFDSAGRPKPIADALAATVADLRAQPPSPRPRETALVLDCTPVSRSVSGPGGAFFEAWMRLRTEGVRPAVVLAARAGDEGYLAARGIKEVVRPA
;
A
#
# COMPACT_ATOMS: atom_id res chain seq x y z
N MET A 1 -10.11 27.65 43.25
CA MET A 1 -9.47 27.41 41.94
C MET A 1 -9.21 25.92 41.82
N ILE A 2 -10.11 25.19 41.15
CA ILE A 2 -10.03 23.74 40.97
C ILE A 2 -9.49 23.51 39.56
N HIS A 3 -8.25 23.02 39.45
CA HIS A 3 -7.66 22.63 38.17
C HIS A 3 -8.26 21.29 37.74
N SER A 4 -9.08 21.31 36.69
CA SER A 4 -9.60 20.12 36.02
C SER A 4 -8.46 19.44 35.23
N ARG A 5 -8.08 18.24 35.67
CA ARG A 5 -7.20 17.34 34.92
C ARG A 5 -8.02 16.74 33.77
N ARG A 6 -7.65 17.03 32.52
CA ARG A 6 -8.13 16.25 31.37
C ARG A 6 -7.53 14.85 31.48
N THR A 7 -8.40 13.88 31.73
CA THR A 7 -8.11 12.46 31.63
C THR A 7 -7.99 12.08 30.14
N SER A 8 -6.83 11.56 29.74
CA SER A 8 -6.66 10.90 28.45
C SER A 8 -7.60 9.69 28.35
N PRO A 9 -8.29 9.45 27.22
CA PRO A 9 -9.03 8.20 27.04
C PRO A 9 -8.02 7.06 26.86
N GLY A 10 -8.29 5.93 27.51
CA GLY A 10 -7.53 4.68 27.35
C GLY A 10 -7.81 3.99 26.00
N PRO A 11 -7.09 2.90 25.69
CA PRO A 11 -7.19 2.21 24.42
C PRO A 11 -8.23 1.09 24.51
N GLU A 12 -9.46 1.34 24.02
CA GLU A 12 -10.41 0.29 23.65
C GLU A 12 -11.38 0.85 22.58
N GLU A 13 -11.48 0.10 21.48
CA GLU A 13 -12.41 0.21 20.33
C GLU A 13 -12.40 1.48 19.45
N ASP A 14 -11.72 1.43 18.30
CA ASP A 14 -12.30 1.62 16.93
C ASP A 14 -11.20 1.47 15.84
N PRO A 15 -11.19 0.44 14.98
CA PRO A 15 -10.12 0.26 13.99
C PRO A 15 -10.15 1.28 12.84
N ILE A 16 -11.26 2.01 12.64
CA ILE A 16 -11.38 3.03 11.57
C ILE A 16 -12.18 4.24 12.08
N ARG A 17 -11.61 5.08 12.96
CA ARG A 17 -12.29 6.34 13.33
C ARG A 17 -11.86 7.57 12.56
N THR A 18 -10.73 7.53 11.87
CA THR A 18 -10.25 8.69 11.11
C THR A 18 -9.49 8.21 9.90
N LEU A 19 -9.99 8.59 8.72
CA LEU A 19 -9.33 8.33 7.44
C LEU A 19 -7.92 8.92 7.46
N ARG A 20 -6.92 8.10 7.14
CA ARG A 20 -5.51 8.46 7.24
C ARG A 20 -4.92 8.87 5.90
N PHE A 21 -4.00 9.83 5.92
CA PHE A 21 -3.32 10.31 4.73
C PHE A 21 -1.81 10.39 4.97
N GLY A 22 -1.06 9.73 4.11
CA GLY A 22 0.39 9.66 4.24
C GLY A 22 1.10 9.61 2.91
N VAL A 23 2.40 9.32 2.98
CA VAL A 23 3.26 9.21 1.80
C VAL A 23 4.29 8.11 1.96
N ASN A 24 4.60 7.42 0.87
CA ASN A 24 5.70 6.49 0.76
C ASN A 24 7.00 7.30 0.72
N TYR A 25 7.84 7.15 1.75
CA TYR A 25 9.04 7.96 1.93
C TYR A 25 10.18 7.44 1.04
N THR A 26 10.47 8.23 0.01
CA THR A 26 11.68 8.15 -0.81
C THR A 26 12.66 9.24 -0.35
N PRO A 27 13.85 8.88 0.18
CA PRO A 27 14.84 9.88 0.59
C PRO A 27 15.25 10.75 -0.59
N ARG A 28 15.22 12.07 -0.43
CA ARG A 28 15.54 13.03 -1.52
C ARG A 28 16.97 12.86 -2.04
N ARG A 29 17.91 12.58 -1.13
CA ARG A 29 19.34 12.46 -1.45
C ARG A 29 19.74 10.99 -1.49
N GLY A 30 20.17 10.53 -2.66
CA GLY A 30 20.63 9.15 -2.88
C GLY A 30 19.52 8.10 -2.86
N TRP A 31 18.24 8.50 -2.74
CA TRP A 31 17.10 7.59 -2.73
C TRP A 31 17.29 6.47 -1.70
N PHE A 32 16.89 5.23 -1.98
CA PHE A 32 17.12 4.12 -1.04
C PHE A 32 18.60 3.72 -0.89
N HIS A 33 19.51 4.21 -1.74
CA HIS A 33 20.95 4.02 -1.52
C HIS A 33 21.48 4.85 -0.35
N SER A 34 20.72 5.84 0.13
CA SER A 34 21.05 6.58 1.35
C SER A 34 21.23 5.70 2.59
N TRP A 35 20.70 4.48 2.61
CA TRP A 35 20.94 3.53 3.71
C TRP A 35 22.40 3.07 3.82
N HIS A 36 23.20 3.16 2.75
CA HIS A 36 24.65 2.91 2.83
C HIS A 36 25.34 3.91 3.75
N ASP A 37 24.93 5.18 3.67
CA ASP A 37 25.53 6.31 4.38
C ASP A 37 24.43 7.16 5.03
N PHE A 38 23.61 6.51 5.87
CA PHE A 38 22.43 7.14 6.47
C PHE A 38 22.77 8.43 7.23
N ASP A 39 22.13 9.53 6.82
CA ASP A 39 22.28 10.85 7.42
C ASP A 39 20.96 11.31 8.06
N ALA A 40 20.97 11.41 9.39
CA ALA A 40 19.82 11.82 10.18
C ALA A 40 19.39 13.28 9.96
N VAL A 41 20.30 14.16 9.54
CA VAL A 41 19.98 15.56 9.22
C VAL A 41 19.18 15.60 7.92
N HIS A 42 19.64 14.88 6.90
CA HIS A 42 18.93 14.78 5.63
C HIS A 42 17.54 14.17 5.80
N ALA A 43 17.43 13.07 6.56
CA ALA A 43 16.14 12.44 6.84
C ALA A 43 15.18 13.38 7.58
N ARG A 44 15.68 14.18 8.53
CA ARG A 44 14.86 15.17 9.24
C ARG A 44 14.30 16.24 8.31
N GLU A 45 15.14 16.81 7.44
CA GLU A 45 14.69 17.82 6.47
C GLU A 45 13.55 17.30 5.60
N ASP A 46 13.69 16.08 5.09
CA ASP A 46 12.70 15.46 4.23
C ASP A 46 11.40 15.14 5.00
N LEU A 47 11.49 14.69 6.26
CA LEU A 47 10.32 14.43 7.12
C LEU A 47 9.59 15.72 7.52
N ASP A 48 10.32 16.81 7.79
CA ASP A 48 9.74 18.12 8.09
C ASP A 48 8.95 18.67 6.88
N GLN A 49 9.45 18.44 5.65
CA GLN A 49 8.73 18.77 4.42
C GLN A 49 7.42 17.98 4.28
N ILE A 50 7.48 16.67 4.52
CA ILE A 50 6.31 15.78 4.48
C ILE A 50 5.25 16.21 5.51
N ALA A 51 5.66 16.45 6.76
CA ALA A 51 4.78 16.92 7.82
C ALA A 51 4.16 18.29 7.48
N GLY A 52 4.91 19.16 6.79
CA GLY A 52 4.44 20.46 6.30
C GLY A 52 3.25 20.40 5.33
N LEU A 53 3.00 19.26 4.67
CA LEU A 53 1.81 19.02 3.84
C LEU A 53 0.55 18.65 4.65
N GLY A 54 0.70 18.48 5.97
CA GLY A 54 -0.38 18.04 6.85
C GLY A 54 -0.63 16.53 6.80
N LEU A 55 0.27 15.73 6.25
CA LEU A 55 0.19 14.27 6.26
C LEU A 55 0.42 13.71 7.68
N ASP A 56 -0.19 12.57 8.01
CA ASP A 56 -0.11 11.97 9.36
C ASP A 56 0.80 10.75 9.46
N HIS A 57 1.26 10.19 8.34
CA HIS A 57 2.16 9.05 8.38
C HIS A 57 3.06 8.93 7.17
N VAL A 58 4.13 8.14 7.34
CA VAL A 58 5.00 7.67 6.27
C VAL A 58 5.08 6.15 6.25
N ARG A 59 5.23 5.60 5.04
CA ARG A 59 5.68 4.21 4.84
C ARG A 59 7.15 4.23 4.44
N VAL A 60 7.98 3.43 5.12
CA VAL A 60 9.45 3.47 4.97
C VAL A 60 10.03 2.12 4.56
N PHE A 61 11.14 2.17 3.83
CA PHE A 61 11.72 1.01 3.16
C PHE A 61 13.22 0.94 3.41
N HIS A 62 13.68 -0.11 4.09
CA HIS A 62 15.11 -0.39 4.23
C HIS A 62 15.50 -1.58 3.36
N LEU A 63 16.68 -1.53 2.73
CA LEU A 63 17.14 -2.57 1.81
C LEU A 63 17.47 -3.89 2.53
N TRP A 64 16.87 -5.00 2.08
CA TRP A 64 17.13 -6.35 2.59
C TRP A 64 18.62 -6.76 2.60
N PRO A 65 19.42 -6.58 1.52
CA PRO A 65 20.84 -6.92 1.52
C PRO A 65 21.66 -6.18 2.58
N LEU A 66 21.23 -4.98 2.99
CA LEU A 66 21.91 -4.21 4.03
C LEU A 66 21.49 -4.63 5.44
N LEU A 67 20.23 -5.02 5.63
CA LEU A 67 19.73 -5.54 6.89
C LEU A 67 20.29 -6.93 7.19
N GLN A 68 20.32 -7.81 6.19
CA GLN A 68 20.66 -9.22 6.36
C GLN A 68 21.65 -9.70 5.28
N PRO A 69 22.91 -9.22 5.28
CA PRO A 69 23.91 -9.55 4.25
C PRO A 69 24.35 -11.02 4.26
N ASN A 70 24.12 -11.73 5.37
CA ASN A 70 24.27 -13.18 5.46
C ASN A 70 23.02 -13.74 6.14
N ARG A 71 22.61 -14.94 5.72
CA ARG A 71 21.40 -15.62 6.20
C ARG A 71 21.25 -15.65 7.72
N THR A 72 22.36 -15.72 8.46
CA THR A 72 22.36 -15.76 9.93
C THR A 72 22.99 -14.52 10.57
N LEU A 73 23.12 -13.41 9.83
CA LEU A 73 23.62 -12.14 10.34
C LEU A 73 22.66 -11.02 9.96
N ILE A 74 21.93 -10.52 10.94
CA ILE A 74 21.20 -9.25 10.84
C ILE A 74 22.12 -8.16 11.39
N ARG A 75 22.36 -7.11 10.60
CA ARG A 75 23.25 -6.01 10.98
C ARG A 75 22.52 -5.08 11.96
N THR A 76 22.89 -5.15 13.24
CA THR A 76 22.36 -4.24 14.29
C THR A 76 22.45 -2.78 13.88
N ALA A 77 23.57 -2.35 13.28
CA ALA A 77 23.73 -0.97 12.81
C ALA A 77 22.68 -0.55 11.76
N ALA A 78 22.25 -1.45 10.86
CA ALA A 78 21.20 -1.14 9.88
C ALA A 78 19.81 -1.08 10.54
N VAL A 79 19.55 -1.96 11.51
CA VAL A 79 18.35 -1.89 12.34
C VAL A 79 18.30 -0.58 13.14
N ASP A 80 19.44 -0.14 13.70
CA ASP A 80 19.54 1.12 14.45
C ASP A 80 19.31 2.35 13.56
N GLN A 81 19.74 2.32 12.28
CA GLN A 81 19.42 3.37 11.31
C GLN A 81 17.90 3.48 11.07
N LEU A 82 17.22 2.35 10.91
CA LEU A 82 15.76 2.33 10.76
C LEU A 82 15.05 2.83 12.02
N VAL A 83 15.47 2.36 13.20
CA VAL A 83 14.95 2.85 14.48
C VAL A 83 15.14 4.36 14.60
N ARG A 84 16.31 4.88 14.21
CA ARG A 84 16.58 6.31 14.20
C ARG A 84 15.64 7.06 13.25
N LEU A 85 15.37 6.55 12.05
CA LEU A 85 14.41 7.16 11.13
C LEU A 85 13.00 7.21 11.74
N VAL A 86 12.56 6.15 12.41
CA VAL A 86 11.23 6.11 13.09
C VAL A 86 11.15 7.12 14.23
N ASP A 87 12.22 7.26 15.01
CA ASP A 87 12.30 8.26 16.08
C ASP A 87 12.26 9.69 15.48
N LEU A 88 12.95 9.95 14.35
CA LEU A 88 12.88 11.24 13.64
C LEU A 88 11.48 11.55 13.10
N ALA A 89 10.77 10.55 12.57
CA ALA A 89 9.40 10.70 12.12
C ALA A 89 8.48 11.09 13.29
N ALA A 90 8.67 10.49 14.47
CA ALA A 90 7.94 10.86 15.68
C ALA A 90 8.16 12.33 16.06
N GLU A 91 9.41 12.82 15.95
CA GLU A 91 9.75 14.22 16.22
C GLU A 91 9.06 15.19 15.25
N ALA A 92 8.83 14.76 14.00
CA ALA A 92 8.05 15.50 12.99
C ALA A 92 6.53 15.34 13.13
N GLY A 93 6.06 14.51 14.08
CA GLY A 93 4.63 14.23 14.29
C GLY A 93 4.03 13.24 13.28
N LEU A 94 4.87 12.38 12.68
CA LEU A 94 4.47 11.37 11.70
C LEU A 94 4.49 9.98 12.33
N ASP A 95 3.39 9.24 12.11
CA ASP A 95 3.35 7.81 12.36
C ASP A 95 4.08 7.04 11.24
N VAL A 96 4.51 5.80 11.51
CA VAL A 96 5.34 5.02 10.57
C VAL A 96 4.84 3.60 10.38
N LEU A 97 4.64 3.20 9.13
CA LEU A 97 4.63 1.80 8.71
C LEU A 97 6.00 1.42 8.16
N VAL A 98 6.53 0.28 8.60
CA VAL A 98 7.84 -0.23 8.14
C VAL A 98 7.64 -1.45 7.25
N ASP A 99 8.21 -1.44 6.05
CA ASP A 99 8.33 -2.63 5.20
C ASP A 99 9.59 -3.42 5.56
N GLY A 100 9.40 -4.68 5.96
CA GLY A 100 10.46 -5.49 6.57
C GLY A 100 11.44 -6.11 5.58
N VAL A 101 10.94 -6.88 4.62
CA VAL A 101 11.74 -7.55 3.59
C VAL A 101 11.58 -6.79 2.29
N GLN A 102 12.48 -5.82 2.08
CA GLN A 102 12.45 -5.06 0.85
C GLN A 102 13.19 -5.77 -0.27
N GLY A 103 12.46 -6.60 -1.01
CA GLY A 103 12.95 -7.31 -2.18
C GLY A 103 12.82 -6.49 -3.46
N HIS A 104 11.74 -5.74 -3.67
CA HIS A 104 11.44 -5.05 -4.94
C HIS A 104 11.06 -3.58 -4.72
N LEU A 105 11.73 -2.66 -5.42
CA LEU A 105 11.44 -1.21 -5.40
C LEU A 105 11.72 -0.57 -6.76
N SER A 106 10.70 0.07 -7.34
CA SER A 106 10.81 0.87 -8.58
C SER A 106 11.65 0.21 -9.66
N SER A 107 11.29 -1.03 -10.03
CA SER A 107 11.97 -1.92 -11.00
C SER A 107 13.27 -2.60 -10.55
N PHE A 108 13.83 -2.26 -9.38
CA PHE A 108 15.05 -2.88 -8.86
C PHE A 108 14.75 -3.96 -7.83
N ASP A 109 15.42 -5.11 -7.99
CA ASP A 109 15.42 -6.19 -7.01
C ASP A 109 16.64 -6.13 -6.08
N PHE A 110 16.39 -5.97 -4.79
CA PHE A 110 17.37 -5.90 -3.71
C PHE A 110 17.45 -7.23 -2.97
N TYR A 111 18.17 -8.18 -3.55
CA TYR A 111 18.46 -9.47 -2.93
C TYR A 111 19.78 -9.46 -2.15
N PRO A 112 19.84 -10.07 -0.96
CA PRO A 112 21.09 -10.47 -0.35
C PRO A 112 21.88 -11.46 -1.23
N GLU A 113 23.21 -11.41 -1.17
CA GLU A 113 24.06 -12.31 -1.98
C GLU A 113 23.84 -13.80 -1.66
N TRP A 114 23.35 -14.12 -0.46
CA TRP A 114 23.07 -15.50 -0.05
C TRP A 114 21.79 -16.10 -0.66
N THR A 115 21.04 -15.35 -1.49
CA THR A 115 19.88 -15.85 -2.25
C THR A 115 20.10 -15.88 -3.75
N ARG A 116 21.25 -15.42 -4.27
CA ARG A 116 21.52 -15.27 -5.72
C ARG A 116 22.70 -16.09 -6.20
N SER A 117 22.82 -16.24 -7.52
CA SER A 117 23.96 -16.84 -8.21
C SER A 117 24.31 -18.25 -7.68
N TRP A 118 25.51 -18.48 -7.18
CA TRP A 118 25.94 -19.75 -6.57
C TRP A 118 25.13 -20.16 -5.34
N HIS A 119 24.45 -19.20 -4.72
CA HIS A 119 23.58 -19.40 -3.57
C HIS A 119 22.10 -19.27 -3.92
N HIS A 120 21.73 -19.40 -5.20
CA HIS A 120 20.35 -19.28 -5.62
C HIS A 120 19.42 -20.17 -4.79
N ARG A 121 18.44 -19.53 -4.14
CA ARG A 121 17.40 -20.15 -3.32
C ARG A 121 16.09 -19.45 -3.65
N ASN A 122 15.03 -20.24 -3.81
CA ASN A 122 13.71 -19.67 -4.00
C ASN A 122 13.25 -19.01 -2.69
N VAL A 123 12.97 -17.71 -2.73
CA VAL A 123 12.66 -16.93 -1.52
C VAL A 123 11.32 -17.27 -0.88
N PHE A 124 10.43 -17.94 -1.61
CA PHE A 124 9.11 -18.34 -1.13
C PHE A 124 9.07 -19.79 -0.63
N THR A 125 10.02 -20.64 -1.04
CA THR A 125 9.93 -22.09 -0.79
C THR A 125 11.13 -22.71 -0.08
N ASP A 126 12.33 -22.11 -0.14
CA ASP A 126 13.50 -22.63 0.62
C ASP A 126 13.29 -22.40 2.12
N PRO A 127 13.17 -23.46 2.96
CA PRO A 127 12.82 -23.28 4.38
C PRO A 127 13.84 -22.42 5.13
N GLY A 128 15.12 -22.52 4.76
CA GLY A 128 16.18 -21.73 5.37
C GLY A 128 16.12 -20.24 4.99
N THR A 129 15.51 -19.91 3.86
CA THR A 129 15.32 -18.53 3.37
C THR A 129 14.05 -17.93 3.96
N ILE A 130 12.97 -18.69 4.10
CA ILE A 130 11.75 -18.27 4.79
C ILE A 130 12.07 -17.97 6.26
N GLU A 131 12.79 -18.87 6.96
CA GLU A 131 13.14 -18.65 8.37
C GLU A 131 14.05 -17.43 8.55
N ALA A 132 14.95 -17.15 7.60
CA ALA A 132 15.79 -15.96 7.66
C ALA A 132 14.98 -14.66 7.52
N GLN A 133 13.97 -14.64 6.64
CA GLN A 133 13.03 -13.52 6.53
C GLN A 133 12.17 -13.38 7.80
N ALA A 134 11.70 -14.50 8.36
CA ALA A 134 10.96 -14.52 9.63
C ALA A 134 11.80 -13.96 10.80
N GLU A 135 13.07 -14.33 10.90
CA GLU A 135 14.01 -13.79 11.89
C GLU A 135 14.22 -12.28 11.72
N LEU A 136 14.32 -11.81 10.47
CA LEU A 136 14.41 -10.38 10.18
C LEU A 136 13.17 -9.65 10.68
N LEU A 137 11.97 -10.13 10.36
CA LEU A 137 10.71 -9.53 10.83
C LEU A 137 10.57 -9.53 12.36
N ARG A 138 10.96 -10.62 13.03
CA ARG A 138 10.99 -10.69 14.50
C ARG A 138 11.96 -9.66 15.08
N THR A 139 13.14 -9.51 14.49
CA THR A 139 14.16 -8.54 14.91
C THR A 139 13.68 -7.09 14.73
N LEU A 140 13.12 -6.77 13.56
CA LEU A 140 12.58 -5.43 13.28
C LEU A 140 11.42 -5.10 14.24
N GLY A 141 10.50 -6.04 14.45
CA GLY A 141 9.39 -5.88 15.39
C GLY A 141 9.88 -5.61 16.81
N GLY A 142 10.83 -6.42 17.30
CA GLY A 142 11.39 -6.25 18.64
C GLY A 142 12.12 -4.91 18.82
N ALA A 143 12.86 -4.45 17.81
CA ALA A 143 13.55 -3.16 17.84
C ALA A 143 12.55 -1.97 17.86
N LEU A 144 11.42 -2.11 17.19
CA LEU A 144 10.42 -1.05 17.03
C LEU A 144 9.31 -1.08 18.09
N ALA A 145 9.17 -2.17 18.86
CA ALA A 145 8.11 -2.39 19.85
C ALA A 145 7.93 -1.27 20.89
N GLY A 146 8.98 -0.47 21.16
CA GLY A 146 8.92 0.65 22.10
C GLY A 146 8.40 1.97 21.52
N ARG A 147 8.12 2.04 20.20
CA ARG A 147 7.83 3.30 19.49
C ARG A 147 6.32 3.50 19.37
N PRO A 148 5.74 4.52 20.02
CA PRO A 148 4.29 4.73 20.02
C PRO A 148 3.75 5.21 18.67
N ASN A 149 4.59 5.81 17.82
CA ASN A 149 4.22 6.25 16.48
C ASN A 149 4.33 5.13 15.43
N LEU A 150 4.64 3.90 15.83
CA LEU A 150 4.63 2.76 14.90
C LEU A 150 3.18 2.37 14.58
N ILE A 151 2.79 2.46 13.31
CA ILE A 151 1.53 1.89 12.81
C ILE A 151 1.64 0.36 12.83
N GLY A 152 2.72 -0.18 12.27
CA GLY A 152 2.85 -1.62 12.10
C GLY A 152 4.09 -2.05 11.33
N LEU A 153 4.15 -3.36 11.06
CA LEU A 153 5.08 -3.99 10.14
C LEU A 153 4.35 -4.52 8.92
N GLN A 154 4.87 -4.20 7.75
CA GLN A 154 4.52 -4.88 6.52
C GLN A 154 5.60 -5.91 6.17
N LEU A 155 5.20 -7.07 5.65
CA LEU A 155 6.15 -8.12 5.26
C LEU A 155 7.20 -7.62 4.26
N GLY A 156 6.78 -6.84 3.27
CA GLY A 156 7.62 -6.28 2.22
C GLY A 156 6.77 -5.59 1.16
N ASN A 157 7.43 -4.83 0.28
CA ASN A 157 6.75 -4.18 -0.83
C ASN A 157 6.58 -5.16 -2.00
N GLU A 158 5.33 -5.37 -2.41
CA GLU A 158 4.96 -6.09 -3.62
C GLU A 158 5.79 -7.36 -3.85
N LEU A 159 5.89 -8.21 -2.81
CA LEU A 159 6.77 -9.38 -2.82
C LEU A 159 6.48 -10.31 -4.00
N ASN A 160 5.26 -10.27 -4.53
CA ASN A 160 4.87 -11.02 -5.71
C ASN A 160 5.61 -10.61 -7.01
N ASN A 161 6.25 -9.45 -7.10
CA ASN A 161 7.15 -9.13 -8.24
C ASN A 161 8.25 -10.19 -8.38
N LEU A 162 8.65 -10.81 -7.28
CA LEU A 162 9.73 -11.80 -7.26
C LEU A 162 9.32 -13.17 -7.81
N VAL A 163 8.03 -13.41 -8.12
CA VAL A 163 7.51 -14.69 -8.63
C VAL A 163 8.13 -15.06 -9.98
N GLU A 164 8.38 -14.09 -10.86
CA GLU A 164 9.02 -14.29 -12.17
C GLU A 164 10.38 -15.01 -12.02
N HIS A 165 11.13 -14.68 -10.96
CA HIS A 165 12.44 -15.26 -10.66
C HIS A 165 12.39 -16.37 -9.61
N ASN A 166 11.26 -16.54 -8.92
CA ASN A 166 11.04 -17.51 -7.87
C ASN A 166 9.66 -18.17 -8.06
N PRO A 167 9.51 -19.07 -9.06
CA PRO A 167 8.23 -19.71 -9.33
C PRO A 167 7.70 -20.43 -8.08
N VAL A 168 6.41 -20.26 -7.80
CA VAL A 168 5.78 -20.71 -6.57
C VAL A 168 4.31 -21.05 -6.81
N THR A 169 3.78 -22.01 -6.08
CA THR A 169 2.35 -22.38 -6.12
C THR A 169 1.52 -21.56 -5.12
N VAL A 170 0.20 -21.57 -5.27
CA VAL A 170 -0.72 -20.89 -4.33
C VAL A 170 -0.52 -21.41 -2.90
N GLN A 171 -0.40 -22.73 -2.72
CA GLN A 171 -0.22 -23.34 -1.39
C GLN A 171 1.10 -22.94 -0.74
N GLU A 172 2.16 -22.79 -1.54
CA GLU A 172 3.46 -22.32 -1.05
C GLU A 172 3.43 -20.83 -0.70
N VAL A 173 2.71 -20.00 -1.47
CA VAL A 173 2.47 -18.59 -1.12
C VAL A 173 1.69 -18.50 0.20
N ASP A 174 0.65 -19.30 0.40
CA ASP A 174 -0.10 -19.32 1.65
C ASP A 174 0.81 -19.69 2.83
N HIS A 175 1.63 -20.74 2.69
CA HIS A 175 2.58 -21.14 3.71
C HIS A 175 3.61 -20.03 4.01
N TYR A 176 4.14 -19.39 2.97
CA TYR A 176 5.08 -18.28 3.08
C TYR A 176 4.47 -17.09 3.84
N LEU A 177 3.29 -16.64 3.42
CA LEU A 177 2.58 -15.51 4.05
C LEU A 177 2.22 -15.83 5.50
N ASP A 178 1.67 -17.01 5.79
CA ASP A 178 1.29 -17.40 7.15
C ASP A 178 2.50 -17.43 8.09
N THR A 179 3.64 -17.95 7.58
CA THR A 179 4.89 -18.01 8.35
C THR A 179 5.42 -16.61 8.67
N LEU A 180 5.49 -15.73 7.67
CA LEU A 180 6.04 -14.39 7.85
C LEU A 180 5.10 -13.47 8.65
N LEU A 181 3.78 -13.57 8.45
CA LEU A 181 2.80 -12.82 9.25
C LEU A 181 2.86 -13.24 10.72
N ALA A 182 2.97 -14.55 11.00
CA ALA A 182 3.15 -15.04 12.37
C ALA A 182 4.44 -14.51 13.00
N ALA A 183 5.54 -14.47 12.25
CA ALA A 183 6.82 -13.94 12.69
C ALA A 183 6.76 -12.43 12.99
N ALA A 184 6.19 -11.63 12.07
CA ALA A 184 5.99 -10.20 12.27
C ALA A 184 5.09 -9.92 13.49
N ARG A 185 3.98 -10.66 13.62
CA ARG A 185 3.07 -10.57 14.77
C ARG A 185 3.75 -10.89 16.10
N ALA A 186 4.63 -11.90 16.13
CA ALA A 186 5.39 -12.24 17.33
C ALA A 186 6.42 -11.17 17.72
N GLY A 187 6.92 -10.40 16.74
CA GLY A 187 7.89 -9.32 16.96
C GLY A 187 7.27 -8.02 17.48
N VAL A 188 6.04 -7.69 17.07
CA VAL A 188 5.38 -6.43 17.44
C VAL A 188 4.47 -6.57 18.68
N ARG A 189 4.23 -5.45 19.39
CA ARG A 189 3.26 -5.43 20.50
C ARG A 189 1.81 -5.48 19.99
N PRO A 190 0.87 -5.95 20.82
CA PRO A 190 -0.57 -5.83 20.52
C PRO A 190 -0.94 -4.39 20.19
N GLY A 191 -1.79 -4.20 19.18
CA GLY A 191 -2.24 -2.89 18.70
C GLY A 191 -1.50 -2.36 17.47
N HIS A 192 -0.33 -2.91 17.12
CA HIS A 192 0.34 -2.58 15.85
C HIS A 192 -0.15 -3.48 14.71
N LEU A 193 -0.26 -2.91 13.52
CA LEU A 193 -0.68 -3.64 12.33
C LEU A 193 0.41 -4.60 11.84
N VAL A 194 -0.02 -5.73 11.27
CA VAL A 194 0.81 -6.67 10.52
C VAL A 194 0.12 -6.93 9.18
N THR A 195 0.74 -6.45 8.10
CA THR A 195 0.18 -6.50 6.75
C THR A 195 1.15 -7.15 5.77
N HIS A 196 0.64 -7.51 4.59
CA HIS A 196 1.45 -7.86 3.43
C HIS A 196 0.91 -7.09 2.23
N SER A 197 1.73 -6.92 1.20
CA SER A 197 1.32 -6.26 -0.04
C SER A 197 1.68 -7.10 -1.25
N ALA A 198 0.84 -6.97 -2.27
CA ALA A 198 1.07 -7.52 -3.59
C ALA A 198 0.66 -6.46 -4.62
N TYR A 199 1.42 -6.32 -5.70
CA TYR A 199 0.99 -5.49 -6.84
C TYR A 199 -0.21 -6.15 -7.54
N ASP A 200 -0.79 -5.43 -8.49
CA ASP A 200 -2.10 -5.73 -9.06
C ASP A 200 -2.28 -7.08 -9.76
N ALA A 201 -1.19 -7.82 -10.07
CA ALA A 201 -1.31 -9.19 -10.58
C ALA A 201 -2.05 -10.12 -9.61
N ALA A 202 -2.06 -9.83 -8.30
CA ALA A 202 -2.91 -10.56 -7.37
C ALA A 202 -4.41 -10.46 -7.73
N TRP A 203 -4.84 -9.33 -8.29
CA TRP A 203 -6.24 -9.05 -8.62
C TRP A 203 -6.58 -9.36 -10.09
N TYR A 204 -5.65 -9.10 -11.01
CA TYR A 204 -5.90 -9.14 -12.46
C TYR A 204 -5.11 -10.22 -13.21
N GLY A 205 -4.07 -10.78 -12.61
CA GLY A 205 -3.18 -11.75 -13.25
C GLY A 205 -3.78 -13.15 -13.29
N ASP A 206 -4.12 -13.65 -14.47
CA ASP A 206 -4.60 -15.03 -14.64
C ASP A 206 -3.56 -16.03 -14.15
N GLY A 207 -3.95 -16.95 -13.26
CA GLY A 207 -3.08 -17.98 -12.70
C GLY A 207 -1.99 -17.52 -11.75
N HIS A 208 -1.84 -16.22 -11.47
CA HIS A 208 -0.86 -15.68 -10.55
C HIS A 208 -0.97 -16.29 -9.12
N PRO A 209 0.12 -16.75 -8.48
CA PRO A 209 0.04 -17.55 -7.26
C PRO A 209 -0.30 -16.76 -6.00
N PHE A 210 -0.02 -15.45 -5.96
CA PHE A 210 -0.65 -14.56 -4.98
C PHE A 210 -2.09 -14.31 -5.43
N THR A 211 -3.04 -14.67 -4.57
CA THR A 211 -4.47 -14.65 -4.88
C THR A 211 -5.18 -13.45 -4.24
N PRO A 212 -6.33 -13.01 -4.79
CA PRO A 212 -7.18 -12.02 -4.13
C PRO A 212 -7.57 -12.43 -2.71
N GLU A 213 -7.84 -13.72 -2.49
CA GLU A 213 -8.18 -14.29 -1.19
C GLU A 213 -7.03 -14.11 -0.19
N ALA A 214 -5.78 -14.42 -0.57
CA ALA A 214 -4.64 -14.21 0.31
C ALA A 214 -4.49 -12.72 0.72
N SER A 215 -4.67 -11.79 -0.22
CA SER A 215 -4.69 -10.35 0.05
C SER A 215 -5.87 -9.92 0.93
N ALA A 216 -7.03 -10.55 0.77
CA ALA A 216 -8.26 -10.19 1.46
C ALA A 216 -8.45 -10.87 2.83
N HIS A 217 -7.72 -11.95 3.13
CA HIS A 217 -7.92 -12.76 4.34
C HIS A 217 -6.73 -12.69 5.31
N LYS A 218 -5.51 -12.51 4.80
CA LYS A 218 -4.29 -12.60 5.62
C LYS A 218 -3.79 -11.22 6.05
N GLY A 219 -3.29 -11.11 7.29
CA GLY A 219 -2.91 -9.84 7.91
C GLY A 219 -4.12 -9.05 8.43
N ASP A 220 -3.88 -7.90 9.07
CA ASP A 220 -4.95 -7.18 9.80
C ASP A 220 -5.88 -6.37 8.88
N LEU A 221 -5.39 -5.94 7.73
CA LEU A 221 -6.17 -5.23 6.71
C LEU A 221 -5.64 -5.57 5.31
N THR A 222 -6.42 -5.27 4.28
CA THR A 222 -6.01 -5.49 2.89
C THR A 222 -5.31 -4.27 2.35
N THR A 223 -4.16 -4.44 1.69
CA THR A 223 -3.52 -3.34 0.96
C THR A 223 -3.77 -3.48 -0.53
N VAL A 224 -3.89 -2.33 -1.22
CA VAL A 224 -4.02 -2.25 -2.68
C VAL A 224 -3.10 -1.16 -3.22
N HIS A 225 -2.47 -1.42 -4.37
CA HIS A 225 -1.56 -0.51 -5.06
C HIS A 225 -2.13 -0.15 -6.46
N PRO A 226 -3.23 0.62 -6.53
CA PRO A 226 -3.85 1.03 -7.79
C PRO A 226 -2.94 1.98 -8.58
N TRP A 227 -2.14 1.40 -9.47
CA TRP A 227 -1.27 2.11 -10.38
C TRP A 227 -1.94 2.37 -11.72
N VAL A 228 -1.89 3.61 -12.20
CA VAL A 228 -2.56 4.01 -13.45
C VAL A 228 -1.90 3.42 -14.70
N PHE A 229 -0.71 2.82 -14.59
CA PHE A 229 -0.09 2.05 -15.66
C PHE A 229 -0.46 0.56 -15.64
N SER A 230 -1.09 0.07 -14.55
CA SER A 230 -1.60 -1.29 -14.44
C SER A 230 -2.67 -1.56 -15.49
N GLY A 231 -2.59 -2.71 -16.15
CA GLY A 231 -3.50 -3.05 -17.26
C GLY A 231 -3.54 -1.99 -18.36
N ASP A 232 -2.51 -1.14 -18.45
CA ASP A 232 -2.44 -0.01 -19.37
C ASP A 232 -3.51 1.09 -19.18
N CYS A 233 -4.04 1.26 -17.96
CA CYS A 233 -5.22 2.10 -17.70
C CYS A 233 -5.12 3.53 -18.26
N ALA A 234 -4.11 4.31 -17.87
CA ALA A 234 -3.97 5.71 -18.27
C ALA A 234 -3.74 5.88 -19.77
N ARG A 235 -2.92 5.03 -20.39
CA ARG A 235 -2.69 5.11 -21.84
C ARG A 235 -3.94 4.70 -22.62
N ARG A 236 -4.69 3.72 -22.11
CA ARG A 236 -5.91 3.20 -22.74
C ARG A 236 -7.07 4.19 -22.70
N TYR A 237 -7.29 4.85 -21.57
CA TYR A 237 -8.47 5.70 -21.36
C TYR A 237 -8.17 7.20 -21.35
N GLY A 238 -6.92 7.59 -21.13
CA GLY A 238 -6.50 8.98 -20.97
C GLY A 238 -6.50 9.43 -19.51
N ALA A 239 -5.58 10.34 -19.17
CA ALA A 239 -5.30 10.79 -17.80
C ALA A 239 -6.54 11.36 -17.07
N GLY A 240 -7.40 12.08 -17.78
CA GLY A 240 -8.61 12.69 -17.21
C GLY A 240 -9.87 11.79 -17.23
N SER A 241 -9.73 10.51 -17.55
CA SER A 241 -10.88 9.61 -17.70
C SER A 241 -11.45 9.16 -16.34
N PRO A 242 -12.74 8.79 -16.28
CA PRO A 242 -13.33 8.17 -15.09
C PRO A 242 -12.57 6.92 -14.64
N GLN A 243 -12.11 6.10 -15.59
CA GLN A 243 -11.34 4.88 -15.32
C GLN A 243 -10.08 5.15 -14.50
N VAL A 244 -9.37 6.22 -14.85
CA VAL A 244 -8.15 6.64 -14.16
C VAL A 244 -8.48 7.27 -12.81
N HIS A 245 -9.46 8.18 -12.75
CA HIS A 245 -9.83 8.87 -11.51
C HIS A 245 -10.50 7.97 -10.45
N HIS A 246 -11.15 6.88 -10.86
CA HIS A 246 -11.83 5.94 -9.97
C HIS A 246 -11.01 4.67 -9.71
N LEU A 247 -9.76 4.56 -10.18
CA LEU A 247 -8.99 3.31 -10.07
C LEU A 247 -8.74 2.88 -8.61
N ALA A 248 -8.43 3.83 -7.72
CA ALA A 248 -8.24 3.54 -6.30
C ALA A 248 -9.56 3.18 -5.59
N GLU A 249 -10.67 3.81 -5.99
CA GLU A 249 -12.01 3.44 -5.52
C GLU A 249 -12.36 2.01 -5.96
N TYR A 250 -12.11 1.69 -7.23
CA TYR A 250 -12.34 0.37 -7.80
C TYR A 250 -11.51 -0.71 -7.10
N GLY A 251 -10.21 -0.49 -6.92
CA GLY A 251 -9.33 -1.41 -6.21
C GLY A 251 -9.81 -1.67 -4.77
N THR A 252 -10.31 -0.63 -4.09
CA THR A 252 -10.87 -0.75 -2.74
C THR A 252 -12.14 -1.62 -2.70
N GLU A 253 -13.07 -1.40 -3.63
CA GLU A 253 -14.31 -2.20 -3.71
C GLU A 253 -14.05 -3.64 -4.15
N LEU A 254 -13.09 -3.84 -5.07
CA LEU A 254 -12.67 -5.16 -5.49
C LEU A 254 -12.07 -5.95 -4.32
N ALA A 255 -11.15 -5.35 -3.57
CA ALA A 255 -10.58 -5.95 -2.36
C ALA A 255 -11.65 -6.31 -1.33
N THR A 256 -12.62 -5.41 -1.12
CA THR A 256 -13.75 -5.64 -0.19
C THR A 256 -14.61 -6.85 -0.58
N ALA A 257 -14.76 -7.14 -1.88
CA ALA A 257 -15.55 -8.27 -2.34
C ALA A 257 -14.94 -9.63 -1.95
N TYR A 258 -13.61 -9.72 -1.90
CA TYR A 258 -12.89 -10.93 -1.53
C TYR A 258 -12.77 -11.14 -0.02
N ALA A 259 -12.96 -10.11 0.80
CA ALA A 259 -12.85 -10.22 2.25
C ALA A 259 -13.95 -11.12 2.84
N GLU A 260 -13.59 -11.96 3.82
CA GLU A 260 -14.56 -12.74 4.60
C GLU A 260 -15.40 -11.85 5.52
N ASP A 261 -14.73 -10.98 6.28
CA ASP A 261 -15.36 -9.92 7.05
C ASP A 261 -15.71 -8.73 6.14
N PRO A 262 -17.00 -8.41 5.94
CA PRO A 262 -17.42 -7.27 5.15
C PRO A 262 -16.96 -5.91 5.70
N ALA A 263 -16.54 -5.84 6.96
CA ALA A 263 -16.00 -4.65 7.61
C ALA A 263 -14.47 -4.56 7.57
N ARG A 264 -13.78 -5.55 6.97
CA ARG A 264 -12.32 -5.55 6.86
C ARG A 264 -11.83 -4.24 6.22
N PRO A 265 -10.92 -3.49 6.87
CA PRO A 265 -10.37 -2.27 6.29
C PRO A 265 -9.54 -2.56 5.04
N VAL A 266 -9.53 -1.60 4.12
CA VAL A 266 -8.68 -1.60 2.93
C VAL A 266 -7.81 -0.35 2.95
N TRP A 267 -6.52 -0.50 2.76
CA TRP A 267 -5.55 0.58 2.68
C TRP A 267 -5.06 0.72 1.23
N VAL A 268 -5.36 1.87 0.61
CA VAL A 268 -4.68 2.29 -0.64
C VAL A 268 -3.26 2.70 -0.26
N GLN A 269 -2.36 1.72 -0.23
CA GLN A 269 -1.01 1.89 0.32
C GLN A 269 -0.03 2.46 -0.71
N GLU A 270 -0.37 2.38 -2.00
CA GLU A 270 0.32 3.09 -3.07
C GLU A 270 -0.66 3.57 -4.13
N THR A 271 -0.50 4.82 -4.53
CA THR A 271 -1.04 5.37 -5.77
C THR A 271 -0.29 6.65 -6.10
N GLY A 272 -0.14 6.99 -7.38
CA GLY A 272 0.66 8.14 -7.79
C GLY A 272 0.33 8.61 -9.20
N ALA A 273 0.94 9.73 -9.59
CA ALA A 273 0.72 10.39 -10.88
C ALA A 273 2.00 10.41 -11.73
N PRO A 274 2.45 9.25 -12.25
CA PRO A 274 3.70 9.17 -13.02
C PRO A 274 3.57 9.84 -14.39
N GLU A 275 4.56 10.64 -14.78
CA GLU A 275 4.74 11.01 -16.19
C GLU A 275 5.25 9.78 -16.99
N PRO A 276 4.92 9.62 -18.28
CA PRO A 276 4.03 10.44 -19.08
C PRO A 276 2.54 10.04 -18.95
N HIS A 277 2.21 9.06 -18.11
CA HIS A 277 0.85 8.51 -17.99
C HIS A 277 -0.15 9.56 -17.49
N ILE A 278 0.25 10.32 -16.47
CA ILE A 278 -0.45 11.51 -15.98
C ILE A 278 0.46 12.70 -16.24
N PRO A 279 0.16 13.57 -17.22
CA PRO A 279 0.95 14.77 -17.47
C PRO A 279 1.03 15.66 -16.22
N ALA A 280 2.16 16.35 -16.01
CA ALA A 280 2.36 17.21 -14.85
C ALA A 280 1.26 18.28 -14.66
N ALA A 281 0.65 18.75 -15.75
CA ALA A 281 -0.47 19.70 -15.72
C ALA A 281 -1.78 19.10 -15.18
N ASP A 282 -1.99 17.79 -15.39
CA ASP A 282 -3.18 17.05 -14.96
C ASP A 282 -3.02 16.45 -13.56
N ALA A 283 -1.77 16.25 -13.11
CA ALA A 283 -1.44 15.62 -11.85
C ALA A 283 -2.14 16.22 -10.61
N PRO A 284 -2.31 17.55 -10.48
CA PRO A 284 -3.09 18.15 -9.39
C PRO A 284 -4.53 17.65 -9.36
N GLU A 285 -5.23 17.63 -10.49
CA GLU A 285 -6.62 17.20 -10.54
C GLU A 285 -6.75 15.70 -10.35
N PHE A 286 -5.84 14.92 -10.93
CA PHE A 286 -5.75 13.49 -10.69
C PHE A 286 -5.64 13.18 -9.19
N ALA A 287 -4.76 13.87 -8.45
CA ALA A 287 -4.60 13.66 -7.02
C ALA A 287 -5.89 13.99 -6.24
N ARG A 288 -6.56 15.12 -6.56
CA ARG A 288 -7.85 15.48 -5.93
C ARG A 288 -8.90 14.41 -6.17
N ALA A 289 -9.07 14.01 -7.43
CA ALA A 289 -10.09 13.05 -7.84
C ALA A 289 -9.85 11.68 -7.20
N THR A 290 -8.63 11.15 -7.30
CA THR A 290 -8.25 9.84 -6.73
C THR A 290 -8.53 9.78 -5.23
N VAL A 291 -8.07 10.78 -4.46
CA VAL A 291 -8.26 10.80 -3.01
C VAL A 291 -9.72 10.98 -2.62
N ARG A 292 -10.46 11.88 -3.27
CA ARG A 292 -11.88 12.11 -2.98
C ARG A 292 -12.75 10.91 -3.33
N ASN A 293 -12.49 10.27 -4.47
CA ASN A 293 -13.23 9.09 -4.90
C ASN A 293 -12.98 7.89 -3.97
N ALA A 294 -11.71 7.64 -3.60
CA ALA A 294 -11.38 6.59 -2.64
C ALA A 294 -12.01 6.85 -1.26
N ALA A 295 -12.02 8.11 -0.80
CA ALA A 295 -12.63 8.52 0.47
C ALA A 295 -14.15 8.26 0.53
N GLU A 296 -14.82 7.96 -0.58
CA GLU A 296 -16.21 7.53 -0.58
C GLU A 296 -16.41 6.03 -0.27
N CYS A 297 -15.35 5.24 -0.14
CA CYS A 297 -15.41 3.83 0.23
C CYS A 297 -15.52 3.67 1.74
N ALA A 298 -16.54 2.95 2.22
CA ALA A 298 -16.82 2.81 3.65
C ALA A 298 -15.67 2.12 4.42
N ASN A 299 -14.99 1.17 3.79
CA ASN A 299 -13.92 0.40 4.41
C ASN A 299 -12.53 0.99 4.22
N LEU A 300 -12.40 2.19 3.63
CA LEU A 300 -11.09 2.78 3.40
C LEU A 300 -10.43 3.16 4.73
N TRP A 301 -9.28 2.56 5.01
CA TRP A 301 -8.44 2.90 6.17
C TRP A 301 -7.65 4.20 5.92
N GLY A 302 -7.10 4.36 4.72
CA GLY A 302 -6.28 5.51 4.35
C GLY A 302 -5.72 5.44 2.94
N VAL A 303 -5.12 6.55 2.53
CA VAL A 303 -4.36 6.69 1.27
C VAL A 303 -2.92 7.09 1.57
N THR A 304 -1.96 6.33 1.06
CA THR A 304 -0.54 6.64 1.14
C THR A 304 -0.02 6.92 -0.26
N TRP A 305 0.29 8.19 -0.53
CA TRP A 305 0.72 8.64 -1.85
C TRP A 305 2.11 8.08 -2.19
N TRP A 306 2.32 7.66 -3.42
CA TRP A 306 3.66 7.37 -3.94
C TRP A 306 4.11 8.49 -4.87
N CYS A 307 5.16 9.25 -4.54
CA CYS A 307 6.03 9.16 -3.35
C CYS A 307 6.41 10.55 -2.83
N SER A 308 7.25 10.63 -1.80
CA SER A 308 7.62 11.93 -1.21
C SER A 308 8.48 12.78 -2.12
N HIS A 309 9.60 12.25 -2.62
CA HIS A 309 10.60 13.00 -3.38
C HIS A 309 10.89 12.31 -4.71
N ASP A 310 11.04 13.11 -5.77
CA ASP A 310 11.51 12.67 -7.08
C ASP A 310 12.88 12.01 -6.96
N VAL A 311 13.12 10.98 -7.78
CA VAL A 311 14.46 10.40 -7.94
C VAL A 311 15.37 11.45 -8.59
N ASP A 312 16.56 11.65 -8.03
CA ASP A 312 17.55 12.53 -8.64
C ASP A 312 18.11 11.93 -9.94
N ARG A 313 18.15 12.72 -11.01
CA ARG A 313 18.62 12.25 -12.34
C ARG A 313 20.12 11.96 -12.42
N SER A 314 20.87 12.15 -11.33
CA SER A 314 22.22 11.61 -11.20
C SER A 314 22.23 10.08 -10.99
N LEU A 315 21.12 9.52 -10.52
CA LEU A 315 20.87 8.08 -10.51
C LEU A 315 20.32 7.64 -11.87
N ALA A 316 20.76 6.49 -12.36
CA ALA A 316 20.43 5.98 -13.69
C ALA A 316 19.59 4.70 -13.62
N ASP A 317 19.14 4.22 -14.79
CA ASP A 317 18.47 2.93 -15.00
C ASP A 317 17.08 2.74 -14.41
N TYR A 318 16.52 3.78 -13.76
CA TYR A 318 15.09 3.82 -13.47
C TYR A 318 14.27 3.98 -14.75
N PRO A 319 13.08 3.34 -14.85
CA PRO A 319 12.06 3.73 -15.80
C PRO A 319 11.78 5.23 -15.70
N GLU A 320 11.58 5.91 -16.84
CA GLU A 320 11.45 7.38 -16.88
C GLU A 320 10.37 7.92 -15.93
N LEU A 321 9.31 7.13 -15.71
CA LEU A 321 8.22 7.49 -14.81
C LEU A 321 8.64 7.70 -13.36
N GLU A 322 9.67 6.99 -12.88
CA GLU A 322 10.07 7.01 -11.47
C GLU A 322 10.68 8.35 -11.05
N TYR A 323 11.31 9.07 -11.98
CA TYR A 323 11.94 10.37 -11.72
C TYR A 323 10.95 11.50 -11.41
N THR A 324 9.65 11.28 -11.60
CA THR A 324 8.63 12.35 -11.56
C THR A 324 7.47 12.07 -10.61
N LEU A 325 7.52 10.98 -9.84
CA LEU A 325 6.45 10.54 -8.94
C LEU A 325 6.35 11.33 -7.63
N GLY A 326 7.39 12.07 -7.25
CA GLY A 326 7.48 12.79 -6.00
C GLY A 326 6.47 13.91 -5.86
N LEU A 327 6.01 14.15 -4.62
CA LEU A 327 5.33 15.38 -4.23
C LEU A 327 6.29 16.58 -4.23
N PHE A 328 7.55 16.33 -3.88
CA PHE A 328 8.65 17.26 -3.97
C PHE A 328 9.58 16.86 -5.12
N ASP A 329 10.18 17.83 -5.79
CA ASP A 329 11.25 17.55 -6.76
C ASP A 329 12.56 17.13 -6.08
N SER A 330 13.58 16.73 -6.86
CA SER A 330 14.86 16.25 -6.30
C SER A 330 15.66 17.34 -5.56
N ALA A 331 15.31 18.62 -5.73
CA ALA A 331 15.85 19.74 -4.96
C ALA A 331 15.09 19.98 -3.64
N GLY A 332 13.94 19.32 -3.45
CA GLY A 332 13.06 19.47 -2.28
C GLY A 332 12.07 20.63 -2.41
N ARG A 333 11.75 21.08 -3.63
CA ARG A 333 10.70 22.08 -3.85
C ARG A 333 9.36 21.38 -4.03
N PRO A 334 8.27 21.86 -3.41
CA PRO A 334 6.95 21.27 -3.60
C PRO A 334 6.50 21.44 -5.06
N LYS A 335 5.93 20.38 -5.63
CA LYS A 335 5.29 20.41 -6.95
C LYS A 335 3.80 20.77 -6.81
N PRO A 336 3.12 21.25 -7.87
CA PRO A 336 1.69 21.58 -7.81
C PRO A 336 0.78 20.45 -7.30
N ILE A 337 1.18 19.19 -7.50
CA ILE A 337 0.47 18.03 -6.98
C ILE A 337 0.51 17.95 -5.44
N ALA A 338 1.61 18.39 -4.80
CA ALA A 338 1.72 18.44 -3.35
C ALA A 338 0.71 19.41 -2.74
N ASP A 339 0.58 20.61 -3.33
CA ASP A 339 -0.39 21.61 -2.90
C ASP A 339 -1.82 21.09 -3.06
N ALA A 340 -2.11 20.41 -4.18
CA ALA A 340 -3.43 19.83 -4.44
C ALA A 340 -3.77 18.69 -3.48
N LEU A 341 -2.82 17.82 -3.18
CA LEU A 341 -2.97 16.76 -2.19
C LEU A 341 -3.19 17.34 -0.79
N ALA A 342 -2.33 18.26 -0.35
CA ALA A 342 -2.43 18.91 0.95
C ALA A 342 -3.77 19.64 1.14
N ALA A 343 -4.23 20.39 0.14
CA ALA A 343 -5.53 21.05 0.18
C ALA A 343 -6.69 20.04 0.27
N THR A 344 -6.61 18.93 -0.48
CA THR A 344 -7.64 17.88 -0.45
C THR A 344 -7.70 17.17 0.91
N VAL A 345 -6.53 16.88 1.50
CA VAL A 345 -6.43 16.29 2.85
C VAL A 345 -6.98 17.25 3.89
N ALA A 346 -6.66 18.55 3.81
CA ALA A 346 -7.18 19.56 4.71
C ALA A 346 -8.72 19.66 4.63
N ASP A 347 -9.28 19.66 3.41
CA ASP A 347 -10.73 19.67 3.20
C ASP A 347 -11.40 18.44 3.80
N LEU A 348 -10.85 17.24 3.54
CA LEU A 348 -11.39 15.98 4.06
C LEU A 348 -11.26 15.86 5.57
N ARG A 349 -10.28 16.51 6.20
CA ARG A 349 -10.19 16.57 7.66
C ARG A 349 -11.15 17.60 8.26
N ALA A 350 -11.34 18.74 7.59
CA ALA A 350 -12.29 19.77 8.01
C ALA A 350 -13.74 19.30 7.86
N GLN A 351 -14.02 18.47 6.85
CA GLN A 351 -15.30 17.84 6.58
C GLN A 351 -15.09 16.34 6.37
N PRO A 352 -14.98 15.55 7.47
CA PRO A 352 -14.80 14.12 7.38
C PRO A 352 -15.85 13.47 6.47
N PRO A 353 -15.43 12.59 5.55
CA PRO A 353 -16.36 11.93 4.66
C PRO A 353 -17.36 11.10 5.46
N SER A 354 -18.61 11.10 5.01
CA SER A 354 -19.64 10.15 5.47
C SER A 354 -20.02 9.28 4.27
N PRO A 355 -19.25 8.22 3.97
CA PRO A 355 -19.51 7.32 2.85
C PRO A 355 -20.98 6.89 2.81
N ARG A 356 -21.67 7.17 1.70
CA ARG A 356 -23.03 6.65 1.50
C ARG A 356 -22.95 5.12 1.28
N PRO A 357 -23.92 4.33 1.76
CA PRO A 357 -24.00 2.91 1.43
C PRO A 357 -24.01 2.69 -0.09
N ARG A 358 -23.40 1.58 -0.52
CA ARG A 358 -23.46 1.11 -1.91
C ARG A 358 -24.61 0.11 -2.04
N GLU A 359 -25.76 0.61 -2.47
CA GLU A 359 -27.00 -0.18 -2.49
C GLU A 359 -27.12 -1.11 -3.71
N THR A 360 -26.34 -0.87 -4.77
CA THR A 360 -26.26 -1.73 -5.95
C THR A 360 -24.92 -2.45 -5.95
N ALA A 361 -24.90 -3.75 -6.24
CA ALA A 361 -23.69 -4.54 -6.40
C ALA A 361 -23.58 -5.13 -7.81
N LEU A 362 -22.40 -5.02 -8.41
CA LEU A 362 -22.05 -5.71 -9.65
C LEU A 362 -21.41 -7.07 -9.31
N VAL A 363 -21.95 -8.14 -9.90
CA VAL A 363 -21.45 -9.50 -9.69
C VAL A 363 -20.15 -9.73 -10.46
N LEU A 364 -19.08 -10.03 -9.73
CA LEU A 364 -17.84 -10.54 -10.29
C LEU A 364 -17.91 -12.07 -10.35
N ASP A 365 -17.91 -12.60 -11.56
CA ASP A 365 -17.85 -14.03 -11.84
C ASP A 365 -16.52 -14.33 -12.55
N CYS A 366 -15.47 -14.54 -11.77
CA CYS A 366 -14.17 -14.93 -12.29
C CYS A 366 -13.58 -16.10 -11.51
N THR A 367 -12.72 -16.85 -12.19
CA THR A 367 -11.95 -17.97 -11.63
C THR A 367 -10.48 -17.57 -11.61
N PRO A 368 -9.58 -18.36 -10.99
CA PRO A 368 -8.16 -18.06 -11.01
C PRO A 368 -7.57 -17.84 -12.41
N VAL A 369 -8.13 -18.48 -13.45
CA VAL A 369 -7.67 -18.38 -14.85
C VAL A 369 -8.37 -17.27 -15.66
N SER A 370 -9.25 -16.48 -15.03
CA SER A 370 -10.01 -15.42 -15.71
C SER A 370 -10.12 -14.14 -14.87
N ARG A 371 -9.15 -13.89 -13.99
CA ARG A 371 -9.03 -12.65 -13.20
C ARG A 371 -8.81 -11.42 -14.07
N SER A 372 -8.25 -11.57 -15.26
CA SER A 372 -8.01 -10.48 -16.22
C SER A 372 -9.27 -9.70 -16.61
N VAL A 373 -10.47 -10.30 -16.47
CA VAL A 373 -11.75 -9.58 -16.66
C VAL A 373 -11.93 -8.41 -15.68
N SER A 374 -11.25 -8.46 -14.54
CA SER A 374 -11.30 -7.45 -13.47
C SER A 374 -10.26 -6.34 -13.66
N GLY A 375 -9.29 -6.49 -14.57
CA GLY A 375 -8.30 -5.46 -14.85
C GLY A 375 -8.81 -4.40 -15.81
N PRO A 376 -8.14 -3.25 -15.91
CA PRO A 376 -8.37 -2.27 -16.98
C PRO A 376 -8.46 -2.94 -18.36
N GLY A 377 -9.54 -2.68 -19.09
CA GLY A 377 -9.87 -3.28 -20.38
C GLY A 377 -10.66 -4.60 -20.30
N GLY A 378 -10.77 -5.20 -19.13
CA GLY A 378 -11.56 -6.39 -18.87
C GLY A 378 -13.07 -6.09 -18.76
N ALA A 379 -13.90 -7.06 -19.15
CA ALA A 379 -15.35 -6.86 -19.25
C ALA A 379 -16.02 -6.45 -17.92
N PHE A 380 -15.54 -6.98 -16.79
CA PHE A 380 -16.07 -6.60 -15.47
C PHE A 380 -15.66 -5.17 -15.10
N PHE A 381 -14.39 -4.81 -15.31
CA PHE A 381 -13.89 -3.44 -15.09
C PHE A 381 -14.68 -2.40 -15.89
N GLU A 382 -14.90 -2.67 -17.18
CA GLU A 382 -15.67 -1.78 -18.06
C GLU A 382 -17.13 -1.63 -17.60
N ALA A 383 -17.75 -2.71 -17.13
CA ALA A 383 -19.10 -2.67 -16.60
C ALA A 383 -19.19 -1.86 -15.30
N TRP A 384 -18.22 -2.01 -14.39
CA TRP A 384 -18.15 -1.24 -13.15
C TRP A 384 -17.97 0.26 -13.43
N MET A 385 -17.05 0.60 -14.35
CA MET A 385 -16.77 1.99 -14.72
C MET A 385 -17.93 2.67 -15.46
N ARG A 386 -18.67 1.91 -16.30
CA ARG A 386 -19.92 2.39 -16.92
C ARG A 386 -20.96 2.76 -15.86
N LEU A 387 -21.21 1.87 -14.89
CA LEU A 387 -22.15 2.14 -13.79
C LEU A 387 -21.73 3.39 -12.99
N ARG A 388 -20.43 3.55 -12.67
CA ARG A 388 -19.94 4.78 -12.03
C ARG A 388 -20.20 6.03 -12.86
N THR A 389 -19.95 5.97 -14.17
CA THR A 389 -20.16 7.10 -15.09
C THR A 389 -21.65 7.47 -15.21
N GLU A 390 -22.56 6.49 -15.07
CA GLU A 390 -24.01 6.68 -15.01
C GLU A 390 -24.51 7.19 -13.65
N GLY A 391 -23.61 7.42 -12.68
CA GLY A 391 -23.93 7.92 -11.35
C GLY A 391 -24.32 6.85 -10.33
N VAL A 392 -24.27 5.57 -10.70
CA VAL A 392 -24.44 4.45 -9.78
C VAL A 392 -23.17 4.30 -8.94
N ARG A 393 -23.28 3.89 -7.68
CA ARG A 393 -22.13 3.60 -6.81
C ARG A 393 -22.01 2.10 -6.56
N PRO A 394 -21.63 1.28 -7.56
CA PRO A 394 -21.64 -0.17 -7.42
C PRO A 394 -20.61 -0.63 -6.39
N ALA A 395 -21.04 -1.50 -5.48
CA ALA A 395 -20.18 -2.43 -4.77
C ALA A 395 -19.76 -3.56 -5.72
N VAL A 396 -18.70 -4.29 -5.38
CA VAL A 396 -18.36 -5.57 -6.03
C VAL A 396 -18.79 -6.72 -5.12
N VAL A 397 -19.43 -7.74 -5.69
CA VAL A 397 -19.81 -8.98 -4.98
C VAL A 397 -19.38 -10.18 -5.81
N LEU A 398 -18.74 -11.17 -5.19
CA LEU A 398 -18.38 -12.43 -5.86
C LEU A 398 -19.64 -13.23 -6.22
N ALA A 399 -19.63 -13.91 -7.36
CA ALA A 399 -20.76 -14.73 -7.82
C ALA A 399 -21.24 -15.75 -6.79
N ALA A 400 -20.31 -16.35 -6.01
CA ALA A 400 -20.64 -17.28 -4.93
C ALA A 400 -21.44 -16.65 -3.77
N ARG A 401 -21.38 -15.32 -3.59
CA ARG A 401 -22.10 -14.57 -2.54
C ARG A 401 -23.26 -13.74 -3.07
N ALA A 402 -23.55 -13.81 -4.38
CA ALA A 402 -24.60 -13.01 -5.01
C ALA A 402 -26.02 -13.36 -4.54
N GLY A 403 -26.22 -14.54 -3.94
CA GLY A 403 -27.49 -14.99 -3.34
C GLY A 403 -27.47 -15.10 -1.82
N ASP A 404 -26.40 -14.66 -1.16
CA ASP A 404 -26.29 -14.69 0.30
C ASP A 404 -26.96 -13.45 0.91
N GLU A 405 -28.23 -13.58 1.30
CA GLU A 405 -29.02 -12.48 1.86
C GLU A 405 -28.38 -11.84 3.10
N GLY A 406 -27.71 -12.63 3.94
CA GLY A 406 -27.05 -12.13 5.14
C GLY A 406 -25.83 -11.27 4.81
N TYR A 407 -24.98 -11.75 3.90
CA TYR A 407 -23.82 -11.00 3.40
C TYR A 407 -24.24 -9.70 2.69
N LEU A 408 -25.25 -9.76 1.82
CA LEU A 408 -25.75 -8.59 1.10
C LEU A 408 -26.33 -7.54 2.07
N ALA A 409 -27.15 -7.98 3.02
CA ALA A 409 -27.73 -7.10 4.04
C ALA A 409 -26.66 -6.45 4.93
N ALA A 410 -25.63 -7.21 5.35
CA ALA A 410 -24.53 -6.68 6.14
C ALA A 410 -23.73 -5.57 5.42
N ARG A 411 -23.70 -5.61 4.08
CA ARG A 411 -23.09 -4.57 3.24
C ARG A 411 -24.05 -3.47 2.77
N GLY A 412 -25.32 -3.53 3.19
CA GLY A 412 -26.35 -2.57 2.78
C GLY A 412 -26.75 -2.66 1.30
N ILE A 413 -26.49 -3.80 0.65
CA ILE A 413 -26.79 -4.04 -0.76
C ILE A 413 -28.27 -4.42 -0.89
N LYS A 414 -28.99 -3.75 -1.79
CA LYS A 414 -30.42 -3.92 -2.09
C LYS A 414 -30.67 -4.47 -3.49
N GLU A 415 -29.76 -4.22 -4.42
CA GLU A 415 -29.87 -4.64 -5.81
C GLU A 415 -28.58 -5.32 -6.25
N VAL A 416 -28.71 -6.44 -6.96
CA VAL A 416 -27.58 -7.19 -7.52
C VAL A 416 -27.73 -7.25 -9.03
N VAL A 417 -26.74 -6.73 -9.75
CA VAL A 417 -26.71 -6.67 -11.22
C VAL A 417 -25.54 -7.48 -11.77
N ARG A 418 -25.65 -7.95 -13.00
CA ARG A 418 -24.57 -8.69 -13.69
C ARG A 418 -23.96 -7.82 -14.80
N PRO A 419 -22.67 -8.01 -15.13
CA PRO A 419 -22.07 -7.40 -16.31
C PRO A 419 -22.89 -7.79 -17.55
N ALA A 420 -23.28 -6.79 -18.34
CA ALA A 420 -24.03 -6.97 -19.58
C ALA A 420 -23.17 -7.50 -20.72
#